data_AF-A0A0A3IZ86-F1
#
_entry.id   AF-A0A0A3IZ86-F1
#
_cell.length_a   1.000
_cell.length_b   1.000
_cell.length_c   1.000
_cell.angle_alpha   90.00
_cell.angle_beta   90.00
_cell.angle_gamma   90.00
#
_symmetry.space_group_name_H-M   'P 1'
#
loop_
_entity.id
_entity.type
_entity.pdbx_description
1 polymer ?
#
loop_
_entity_poly.entity_id
_entity_poly.type
_entity_poly.pdbx_seq_one_letter_code
_entity_poly.pdbx_strand_id
1 'polypeptide(L)'
;MKRRLIAALVVLFAVVQFTAPPASAEDISKHWAYEKMSYLIGNEIMNGDPSGKYRPDDSITRAEFATLLVKVLQLPEVDGVVSFHDVKEGDWYYHSVKRASYYGLVAGDEKGNFNPDSKITRQEMAVMLNNALNYNGVSVSPATLSFIDNNKIASWAYDDVQIVVSFKLINGYPDSTFKPLGNTTRAEASTVLYFYLKPEEKPVDKPIEIGKEYNKVLYNLNFADVVSLQANHSPKEDGGGIFTASAALVEFYLNPNNFKKDTLEYYQFLKLSTPVENLDAAVINEKVLKGQGILENTAASFIQAGIDHNVNAIYLISHALHETGKGVSKLASGIEVGLDASGVAKMVTDENRNDLVDIKTTYNFYGIGAKDADPIKLGSERAYKEGWFTTHDAIVGGAKFVKVDYIDQGQDTLYKMKWDPDQPTNHQYATHVVWAVAQAKYIYDIYKVTNSDETTKVVFEVPEYNFQPASSPMPTKENRYAILPTYSGGIGQLTADNVNVRTYPVVMNSPSNSILKLPLNTQVNIIGNNGNWYRVKTELGQEGWIRNDNVKVLNGLYVIDMNTKLRVRSEPNTSSKILKELPAKSLVIGVFDENKNFVKNGDWYQVLVDGKTGWAHGDYIVPPAK
;
A
#
# COMPACT_ATOMS: atom_id res chain seq x y z
N MET A 1 -59.74 -14.56 13.92
CA MET A 1 -59.41 -13.61 15.00
C MET A 1 -57.92 -13.25 14.90
N LYS A 2 -57.61 -12.02 14.51
CA LYS A 2 -56.22 -11.54 14.36
C LYS A 2 -55.61 -11.35 15.75
N ARG A 3 -54.78 -12.30 16.20
CA ARG A 3 -53.96 -12.12 17.41
C ARG A 3 -52.78 -11.23 17.05
N ARG A 4 -52.76 -10.01 17.59
CA ARG A 4 -51.57 -9.16 17.64
C ARG A 4 -50.59 -9.84 18.61
N LEU A 5 -49.65 -10.61 18.08
CA LEU A 5 -48.47 -11.05 18.81
C LEU A 5 -47.44 -9.93 18.73
N ILE A 6 -47.21 -9.24 19.85
CA ILE A 6 -46.00 -8.47 20.07
C ILE A 6 -44.89 -9.52 20.15
N ALA A 7 -44.07 -9.64 19.10
CA ALA A 7 -42.92 -10.53 19.09
C ALA A 7 -41.88 -9.96 20.07
N ALA A 8 -41.88 -10.48 21.30
CA ALA A 8 -40.73 -10.36 22.18
C ALA A 8 -39.62 -11.23 21.56
N LEU A 9 -38.55 -10.57 21.10
CA LEU A 9 -37.35 -11.22 20.58
C LEU A 9 -36.70 -12.01 21.73
N VAL A 10 -36.93 -13.32 21.76
CA VAL A 10 -36.23 -14.22 22.68
C VAL A 10 -34.79 -14.33 22.19
N VAL A 11 -33.88 -13.60 22.84
CA VAL A 11 -32.44 -13.69 22.62
C VAL A 11 -31.96 -15.03 23.18
N LEU A 12 -31.85 -16.03 22.30
CA LEU A 12 -31.13 -17.25 22.61
C LEU A 12 -29.63 -16.95 22.45
N PHE A 13 -28.90 -16.85 23.57
CA PHE A 13 -27.44 -16.81 23.55
C PHE A 13 -26.91 -18.18 23.08
N ALA A 14 -26.71 -18.33 21.78
CA ALA A 14 -25.89 -19.40 21.24
C ALA A 14 -24.42 -19.01 21.43
N VAL A 15 -23.69 -19.81 22.20
CA VAL A 15 -22.23 -19.72 22.29
C VAL A 15 -21.68 -20.04 20.89
N VAL A 16 -21.21 -19.01 20.19
CA VAL A 16 -20.61 -19.15 18.86
C VAL A 16 -19.28 -19.88 19.01
N GLN A 17 -19.26 -21.16 18.65
CA GLN A 17 -18.00 -21.84 18.36
C GLN A 17 -17.58 -21.48 16.94
N PHE A 18 -16.48 -20.76 16.81
CA PHE A 18 -15.83 -20.54 15.52
C PHE A 18 -15.24 -21.87 15.04
N THR A 19 -15.96 -22.57 14.18
CA THR A 19 -15.37 -23.62 13.35
C THR A 19 -14.73 -22.97 12.13
N ALA A 20 -13.45 -23.25 11.87
CA ALA A 20 -12.80 -22.85 10.63
C ALA A 20 -13.67 -23.31 9.43
N PRO A 21 -13.86 -22.47 8.39
CA PRO A 21 -14.64 -22.88 7.24
C PRO A 21 -14.02 -24.14 6.59
N PRO A 22 -14.86 -25.03 6.04
CA PRO A 22 -14.36 -26.20 5.31
C PRO A 22 -13.44 -25.74 4.17
N ALA A 23 -12.54 -26.63 3.74
CA ALA A 23 -11.55 -26.39 2.66
C ALA A 23 -12.15 -25.93 1.31
N SER A 24 -13.48 -25.77 1.20
CA SER A 24 -14.24 -25.35 0.03
C SER A 24 -14.40 -23.83 -0.14
N ALA A 25 -13.95 -22.96 0.77
CA ALA A 25 -14.16 -21.50 0.67
C ALA A 25 -12.96 -20.70 0.09
N GLU A 26 -12.06 -21.34 -0.67
CA GLU A 26 -10.82 -20.71 -1.12
C GLU A 26 -11.06 -19.48 -2.01
N ASP A 27 -12.07 -19.53 -2.89
CA ASP A 27 -12.39 -18.44 -3.84
C ASP A 27 -12.97 -17.19 -3.18
N ILE A 28 -13.52 -17.31 -1.96
CA ILE A 28 -14.01 -16.16 -1.19
C ILE A 28 -13.02 -15.68 -0.13
N SER A 29 -11.98 -16.45 0.22
CA SER A 29 -11.05 -16.18 1.33
C SER A 29 -10.40 -14.79 1.31
N LYS A 30 -10.27 -14.20 0.12
CA LYS A 30 -9.63 -12.91 -0.14
C LYS A 30 -10.59 -11.81 -0.60
N HIS A 31 -11.89 -12.13 -0.66
CA HIS A 31 -12.95 -11.30 -1.23
C HIS A 31 -13.58 -10.40 -0.16
N TRP A 32 -14.02 -9.19 -0.53
CA TRP A 32 -14.58 -8.20 0.42
C TRP A 32 -15.81 -8.75 1.18
N ALA A 33 -16.61 -9.58 0.53
CA ALA A 33 -17.81 -10.21 1.11
C ALA A 33 -17.52 -11.48 1.93
N TYR A 34 -16.26 -11.85 2.17
CA TYR A 34 -15.87 -13.11 2.81
C TYR A 34 -16.66 -13.40 4.09
N GLU A 35 -16.71 -12.46 5.02
CA GLU A 35 -17.39 -12.62 6.31
C GLU A 35 -18.89 -12.89 6.13
N LYS A 36 -19.54 -12.08 5.28
CA LYS A 36 -21.00 -12.12 5.07
C LYS A 36 -21.40 -13.41 4.36
N MET A 37 -20.63 -13.82 3.36
CA MET A 37 -20.81 -15.09 2.66
C MET A 37 -20.54 -16.28 3.58
N SER A 38 -19.44 -16.25 4.35
CA SER A 38 -19.08 -17.31 5.30
C SER A 38 -20.18 -17.53 6.34
N TYR A 39 -20.84 -16.47 6.80
CA TYR A 39 -21.99 -16.59 7.70
C TYR A 39 -23.16 -17.35 7.05
N LEU A 40 -23.54 -17.00 5.82
CA LEU A 40 -24.62 -17.69 5.11
C LEU A 40 -24.26 -19.14 4.79
N ILE A 41 -23.00 -19.42 4.50
CA ILE A 41 -22.47 -20.76 4.25
C ILE A 41 -22.53 -21.60 5.52
N GLY A 42 -22.02 -21.07 6.64
CA GLY A 42 -22.03 -21.75 7.94
C GLY A 42 -23.42 -22.01 8.50
N ASN A 43 -24.43 -21.28 8.02
CA ASN A 43 -25.85 -21.48 8.36
C ASN A 43 -26.62 -22.27 7.28
N GLU A 44 -25.93 -22.91 6.32
CA GLU A 44 -26.52 -23.73 5.24
C GLU A 44 -27.51 -22.98 4.32
N ILE A 45 -27.47 -21.64 4.36
CA ILE A 45 -28.28 -20.77 3.53
C ILE A 45 -27.71 -20.77 2.10
N MET A 46 -26.40 -20.54 1.98
CA MET A 46 -25.72 -20.48 0.68
C MET A 46 -24.89 -21.74 0.41
N ASN A 47 -25.05 -22.29 -0.79
CA ASN A 47 -24.25 -23.41 -1.30
C ASN A 47 -23.36 -22.96 -2.46
N GLY A 48 -22.19 -23.59 -2.57
CA GLY A 48 -21.29 -23.47 -3.71
C GLY A 48 -21.74 -24.35 -4.88
N ASP A 49 -21.03 -24.23 -6.00
CA ASP A 49 -21.22 -25.11 -7.16
C ASP A 49 -20.67 -26.53 -6.89
N PRO A 50 -20.88 -27.50 -7.79
CA PRO A 50 -20.39 -28.88 -7.60
C PRO A 50 -18.87 -29.01 -7.45
N SER A 51 -18.10 -27.99 -7.85
CA SER A 51 -16.64 -27.93 -7.66
C SER A 51 -16.24 -27.34 -6.30
N GLY A 52 -17.21 -26.91 -5.50
CA GLY A 52 -17.03 -26.29 -4.20
C GLY A 52 -16.85 -24.77 -4.25
N LYS A 53 -16.89 -24.13 -5.42
CA LYS A 53 -16.69 -22.68 -5.55
C LYS A 53 -17.96 -21.89 -5.29
N TYR A 54 -17.85 -20.72 -4.66
CA TYR A 54 -19.01 -19.87 -4.35
C TYR A 54 -19.22 -18.73 -5.34
N ARG A 55 -18.21 -18.40 -6.16
CA ARG A 55 -18.28 -17.48 -7.31
C ARG A 55 -18.85 -16.12 -6.91
N PRO A 56 -18.21 -15.38 -5.99
CA PRO A 56 -18.76 -14.17 -5.37
C PRO A 56 -19.15 -13.07 -6.38
N ASP A 57 -18.39 -12.93 -7.46
CA ASP A 57 -18.57 -11.88 -8.47
C ASP A 57 -19.55 -12.24 -9.59
N ASP A 58 -20.00 -13.49 -9.65
CA ASP A 58 -20.98 -13.90 -10.64
C ASP A 58 -22.35 -13.30 -10.34
N SER A 59 -23.06 -12.87 -11.39
CA SER A 59 -24.44 -12.41 -11.24
C SER A 59 -25.36 -13.55 -10.77
N ILE A 60 -26.16 -13.27 -9.74
CA ILE A 60 -27.13 -14.22 -9.20
C ILE A 60 -28.43 -14.22 -10.02
N THR A 61 -29.03 -15.40 -10.19
CA THR A 61 -30.32 -15.56 -10.87
C THR A 61 -31.49 -15.26 -9.92
N ARG A 62 -32.67 -14.96 -10.48
CA ARG A 62 -33.91 -14.76 -9.72
C ARG A 62 -34.27 -16.01 -8.89
N ALA A 63 -34.09 -17.21 -9.43
CA ALA A 63 -34.35 -18.47 -8.71
C ALA A 63 -33.37 -18.71 -7.55
N GLU A 64 -32.08 -18.43 -7.74
CA GLU A 64 -31.09 -18.50 -6.68
C GLU A 64 -31.41 -17.53 -5.55
N PHE A 65 -31.69 -16.26 -5.86
CA PHE A 65 -32.01 -15.28 -4.83
C PHE A 65 -33.30 -15.63 -4.07
N ALA A 66 -34.36 -16.08 -4.77
CA ALA A 66 -35.59 -16.57 -4.13
C ALA A 66 -35.31 -17.76 -3.19
N THR A 67 -34.43 -18.68 -3.60
CA THR A 67 -34.02 -19.82 -2.77
C THR A 67 -33.30 -19.39 -1.51
N LEU A 68 -32.36 -18.43 -1.62
CA LEU A 68 -31.67 -17.88 -0.45
C LEU A 68 -32.66 -17.19 0.49
N LEU A 69 -33.59 -16.38 -0.04
CA LEU A 69 -34.56 -15.64 0.77
C LEU A 69 -35.52 -16.57 1.53
N VAL A 70 -35.98 -17.65 0.89
CA VAL A 70 -36.80 -18.70 1.52
C VAL A 70 -36.08 -19.36 2.68
N LYS A 71 -34.78 -19.64 2.52
CA LYS A 71 -33.94 -20.22 3.58
C LYS A 71 -33.67 -19.23 4.71
N VAL A 72 -33.35 -17.98 4.38
CA VAL A 72 -33.16 -16.88 5.36
C VAL A 72 -34.38 -16.72 6.26
N LEU A 73 -35.57 -16.79 5.67
CA LEU A 73 -36.84 -16.66 6.39
C LEU A 73 -37.33 -17.98 7.02
N GLN A 74 -36.64 -19.09 6.75
CA GLN A 74 -37.04 -20.45 7.18
C GLN A 74 -38.51 -20.75 6.88
N LEU A 75 -38.96 -20.41 5.66
CA LEU A 75 -40.38 -20.49 5.32
C LEU A 75 -40.90 -21.93 5.38
N PRO A 76 -42.06 -22.17 6.03
CA PRO A 76 -42.69 -23.48 6.06
C PRO A 76 -43.01 -24.03 4.68
N GLU A 77 -43.12 -25.35 4.60
CA GLU A 77 -43.66 -26.02 3.41
C GLU A 77 -45.14 -25.67 3.20
N VAL A 78 -45.54 -25.66 1.93
CA VAL A 78 -46.87 -25.27 1.50
C VAL A 78 -47.43 -26.29 0.51
N ASP A 79 -48.72 -26.57 0.62
CA ASP A 79 -49.46 -27.40 -0.34
C ASP A 79 -49.81 -26.60 -1.60
N GLY A 80 -50.10 -27.31 -2.70
CA GLY A 80 -50.48 -26.74 -3.99
C GLY A 80 -49.35 -26.71 -5.03
N VAL A 81 -49.67 -26.17 -6.21
CA VAL A 81 -48.76 -26.05 -7.36
C VAL A 81 -48.38 -24.60 -7.62
N VAL A 82 -47.16 -24.38 -8.13
CA VAL A 82 -46.75 -23.07 -8.65
C VAL A 82 -47.61 -22.68 -9.86
N SER A 83 -48.01 -21.42 -9.92
CA SER A 83 -48.80 -20.86 -11.03
C SER A 83 -47.98 -20.33 -12.21
N PHE A 84 -46.65 -20.38 -12.14
CA PHE A 84 -45.76 -19.88 -13.19
C PHE A 84 -45.56 -20.91 -14.30
N HIS A 85 -45.66 -20.50 -15.57
CA HIS A 85 -45.59 -21.40 -16.72
C HIS A 85 -44.19 -22.02 -16.94
N ASP A 86 -43.15 -21.34 -16.50
CA ASP A 86 -41.73 -21.68 -16.70
C ASP A 86 -41.07 -22.31 -15.46
N VAL A 87 -41.86 -22.68 -14.45
CA VAL A 87 -41.38 -23.36 -13.24
C VAL A 87 -42.05 -24.72 -13.14
N LYS A 88 -41.27 -25.79 -13.35
CA LYS A 88 -41.77 -27.16 -13.47
C LYS A 88 -41.40 -27.98 -12.24
N GLU A 89 -42.28 -28.91 -11.91
CA GLU A 89 -41.99 -29.89 -10.86
C GLU A 89 -40.75 -30.71 -11.25
N GLY A 90 -39.79 -30.80 -10.33
CA GLY A 90 -38.47 -31.39 -10.58
C GLY A 90 -37.35 -30.37 -10.79
N ASP A 91 -37.66 -29.10 -11.09
CA ASP A 91 -36.65 -28.04 -11.08
C ASP A 91 -36.08 -27.88 -9.66
N TRP A 92 -34.76 -27.70 -9.53
CA TRP A 92 -34.11 -27.63 -8.21
C TRP A 92 -34.63 -26.47 -7.34
N TYR A 93 -35.13 -25.40 -7.98
CA TYR A 93 -35.72 -24.24 -7.32
C TYR A 93 -37.24 -24.35 -7.12
N TYR A 94 -37.91 -25.40 -7.63
CA TYR A 94 -39.37 -25.50 -7.65
C TYR A 94 -40.00 -25.26 -6.28
N HIS A 95 -39.53 -25.97 -5.25
CA HIS A 95 -40.05 -25.86 -3.88
C HIS A 95 -39.77 -24.50 -3.25
N SER A 96 -38.63 -23.89 -3.58
CA SER A 96 -38.28 -22.55 -3.11
C SER A 96 -39.19 -21.49 -3.74
N VAL A 97 -39.34 -21.51 -5.07
CA VAL A 97 -40.20 -20.57 -5.79
C VAL A 97 -41.67 -20.74 -5.39
N LYS A 98 -42.11 -21.98 -5.15
CA LYS A 98 -43.45 -22.28 -4.62
C LYS A 98 -43.70 -21.55 -3.29
N ARG A 99 -42.79 -21.73 -2.33
CA ARG A 99 -42.90 -21.07 -1.01
C ARG A 99 -42.81 -19.56 -1.13
N ALA A 100 -41.84 -19.06 -1.89
CA ALA A 100 -41.66 -17.62 -2.10
C ALA A 100 -42.92 -16.99 -2.71
N SER A 101 -43.56 -17.65 -3.68
CA SER A 101 -44.78 -17.16 -4.31
C SER A 101 -45.98 -17.22 -3.35
N TYR A 102 -46.16 -18.34 -2.64
CA TYR A 102 -47.25 -18.52 -1.68
C TYR A 102 -47.23 -17.46 -0.56
N TYR A 103 -46.03 -17.13 -0.06
CA TYR A 103 -45.85 -16.10 0.98
C TYR A 103 -45.72 -14.68 0.44
N GLY A 104 -45.93 -14.47 -0.87
CA GLY A 104 -45.96 -13.14 -1.48
C GLY A 104 -44.59 -12.46 -1.58
N LEU A 105 -43.50 -13.22 -1.55
CA LEU A 105 -42.14 -12.70 -1.69
C LEU A 105 -41.76 -12.42 -3.14
N VAL A 106 -42.32 -13.18 -4.08
CA VAL A 106 -42.07 -13.07 -5.52
C VAL A 106 -43.35 -13.00 -6.32
N ALA A 107 -43.28 -12.30 -7.45
CA ALA A 107 -44.30 -12.26 -8.48
C ALA A 107 -43.67 -12.61 -9.85
N GLY A 108 -44.52 -13.11 -10.75
CA GLY A 108 -44.17 -13.36 -12.15
C GLY A 108 -44.36 -12.10 -13.00
N ASP A 109 -43.94 -12.19 -14.26
CA ASP A 109 -44.17 -11.17 -15.26
C ASP A 109 -45.62 -11.18 -15.78
N GLU A 110 -45.95 -10.23 -16.65
CA GLU A 110 -47.28 -10.09 -17.27
C GLU A 110 -47.70 -11.31 -18.12
N LYS A 111 -46.75 -12.18 -18.49
CA LYS A 111 -46.99 -13.41 -19.26
C LYS A 111 -47.16 -14.63 -18.36
N GLY A 112 -47.11 -14.46 -17.04
CA GLY A 112 -47.23 -15.53 -16.06
C GLY A 112 -45.94 -16.35 -15.89
N ASN A 113 -44.77 -15.81 -16.26
CA ASN A 113 -43.48 -16.48 -16.08
C ASN A 113 -42.74 -15.90 -14.86
N PHE A 114 -42.00 -16.73 -14.14
CA PHE A 114 -41.12 -16.30 -13.05
C PHE A 114 -39.77 -15.80 -13.54
N ASN A 115 -39.31 -16.31 -14.69
CA ASN A 115 -38.00 -16.11 -15.29
C ASN A 115 -36.85 -16.56 -14.37
N PRO A 116 -36.76 -17.87 -14.04
CA PRO A 116 -35.86 -18.38 -13.00
C PRO A 116 -34.38 -18.14 -13.29
N ASP A 117 -33.96 -18.28 -14.55
CA ASP A 117 -32.54 -18.17 -14.97
C ASP A 117 -32.12 -16.73 -15.29
N SER A 118 -33.06 -15.79 -15.33
CA SER A 118 -32.74 -14.38 -15.54
C SER A 118 -31.94 -13.84 -14.37
N LYS A 119 -30.92 -13.03 -14.67
CA LYS A 119 -30.16 -12.31 -13.65
C LYS A 119 -31.04 -11.28 -12.98
N ILE A 120 -31.04 -11.25 -11.65
CA ILE A 120 -31.89 -10.34 -10.90
C ILE A 120 -31.28 -8.94 -10.90
N THR A 121 -32.10 -7.94 -11.19
CA THR A 121 -31.71 -6.53 -11.10
C THR A 121 -31.78 -6.02 -9.67
N ARG A 122 -31.05 -4.95 -9.35
CA ARG A 122 -31.07 -4.33 -8.02
C ARG A 122 -32.46 -3.87 -7.59
N GLN A 123 -33.27 -3.33 -8.50
CA GLN A 123 -34.63 -2.91 -8.16
C GLN A 123 -35.57 -4.12 -7.90
N GLU A 124 -35.41 -5.23 -8.62
CA GLU A 124 -36.18 -6.46 -8.33
C GLU A 124 -35.77 -7.06 -6.98
N MET A 125 -34.47 -7.05 -6.66
CA MET A 125 -33.97 -7.47 -5.36
C MET A 125 -34.55 -6.60 -4.22
N ALA A 126 -34.67 -5.29 -4.43
CA ALA A 126 -35.30 -4.37 -3.48
C ALA A 126 -36.77 -4.73 -3.20
N VAL A 127 -37.56 -5.01 -4.25
CA VAL A 127 -38.96 -5.44 -4.10
C VAL A 127 -39.06 -6.73 -3.30
N MET A 128 -38.24 -7.74 -3.64
CA MET A 128 -38.26 -9.02 -2.91
C MET A 128 -37.88 -8.87 -1.44
N LEU A 129 -36.90 -8.00 -1.13
CA LEU A 129 -36.51 -7.71 0.26
C LEU A 129 -37.59 -6.94 1.02
N ASN A 130 -38.26 -5.97 0.39
CA ASN A 130 -39.37 -5.27 1.03
C ASN A 130 -40.54 -6.23 1.32
N ASN A 131 -40.85 -7.14 0.39
CA ASN A 131 -41.83 -8.19 0.63
C ASN A 131 -41.45 -9.08 1.82
N ALA A 132 -40.16 -9.42 1.97
CA ALA A 132 -39.67 -10.14 3.13
C ALA A 132 -39.78 -9.34 4.45
N LEU A 133 -39.56 -8.03 4.42
CA LEU A 133 -39.81 -7.15 5.57
C LEU A 133 -41.29 -7.15 5.95
N ASN A 134 -42.17 -7.00 4.95
CA ASN A 134 -43.62 -7.02 5.13
C ASN A 134 -44.12 -8.36 5.69
N TYR A 135 -43.58 -9.48 5.20
CA TYR A 135 -43.88 -10.82 5.72
C TYR A 135 -43.58 -10.94 7.22
N ASN A 136 -42.44 -10.41 7.66
CA ASN A 136 -42.06 -10.37 9.07
C ASN A 136 -42.71 -9.23 9.87
N GLY A 137 -43.64 -8.48 9.27
CA GLY A 137 -44.35 -7.38 9.92
C GLY A 137 -43.47 -6.17 10.25
N VAL A 138 -42.32 -6.04 9.60
CA VAL A 138 -41.41 -4.89 9.77
C VAL A 138 -41.96 -3.71 8.98
N SER A 139 -42.34 -2.65 9.68
CA SER A 139 -42.77 -1.39 9.07
C SER A 139 -41.65 -0.36 9.14
N VAL A 140 -41.27 0.20 7.99
CA VAL A 140 -40.19 1.18 7.86
C VAL A 140 -40.78 2.41 7.18
N SER A 141 -40.45 3.61 7.66
CA SER A 141 -40.83 4.84 6.95
C SER A 141 -39.96 5.00 5.70
N PRO A 142 -40.53 5.35 4.53
CA PRO A 142 -39.75 5.53 3.30
C PRO A 142 -38.74 6.66 3.45
N ALA A 143 -37.53 6.47 2.92
CA ALA A 143 -36.51 7.51 2.85
C ALA A 143 -36.70 8.39 1.60
N THR A 144 -36.28 9.65 1.66
CA THR A 144 -36.06 10.44 0.45
C THR A 144 -34.82 9.90 -0.26
N LEU A 145 -34.97 9.40 -1.48
CA LEU A 145 -33.83 8.93 -2.27
C LEU A 145 -33.05 10.13 -2.79
N SER A 146 -31.72 10.08 -2.69
CA SER A 146 -30.80 11.13 -3.14
C SER A 146 -29.84 10.67 -4.25
N PHE A 147 -30.14 9.54 -4.92
CA PHE A 147 -29.27 9.02 -5.96
C PHE A 147 -29.40 9.80 -7.28
N ILE A 148 -28.29 9.97 -7.99
CA ILE A 148 -28.24 10.72 -9.26
C ILE A 148 -29.05 10.05 -10.38
N ASP A 149 -29.30 8.75 -10.26
CA ASP A 149 -30.06 7.91 -11.21
C ASP A 149 -31.43 7.48 -10.65
N ASN A 150 -31.96 8.20 -9.66
CA ASN A 150 -33.31 7.97 -9.12
C ASN A 150 -34.39 7.88 -10.21
N ASN A 151 -34.26 8.67 -11.28
CA ASN A 151 -35.19 8.70 -12.41
C ASN A 151 -35.16 7.43 -13.27
N LYS A 152 -34.18 6.53 -13.07
CA LYS A 152 -34.10 5.23 -13.74
C LYS A 152 -34.76 4.10 -12.94
N ILE A 153 -35.17 4.35 -11.69
CA ILE A 153 -35.89 3.38 -10.87
C ILE A 153 -37.30 3.26 -11.44
N ALA A 154 -37.72 2.04 -11.75
CA ALA A 154 -39.05 1.82 -12.28
C ALA A 154 -40.13 2.21 -11.25
N SER A 155 -41.24 2.79 -11.71
CA SER A 155 -42.31 3.26 -10.82
C SER A 155 -42.87 2.18 -9.91
N TRP A 156 -42.88 0.92 -10.34
CA TRP A 156 -43.34 -0.22 -9.55
C TRP A 156 -42.37 -0.66 -8.45
N ALA A 157 -41.10 -0.23 -8.50
CA ALA A 157 -40.08 -0.56 -7.52
C ALA A 157 -39.72 0.63 -6.60
N TYR A 158 -40.18 1.84 -6.94
CA TYR A 158 -39.68 3.06 -6.31
C TYR A 158 -39.92 3.08 -4.81
N ASP A 159 -41.14 2.75 -4.38
CA ASP A 159 -41.51 2.71 -2.97
C ASP A 159 -40.70 1.62 -2.22
N ASP A 160 -40.52 0.45 -2.83
CA ASP A 160 -39.70 -0.63 -2.25
C ASP A 160 -38.24 -0.22 -2.07
N VAL A 161 -37.67 0.50 -3.04
CA VAL A 161 -36.32 1.05 -2.96
C VAL A 161 -36.23 2.04 -1.78
N GLN A 162 -37.21 2.91 -1.61
CA GLN A 162 -37.26 3.83 -0.46
C GLN A 162 -37.23 3.08 0.87
N ILE A 163 -37.94 1.96 0.97
CA ILE A 163 -38.01 1.16 2.19
C ILE A 163 -36.68 0.46 2.47
N VAL A 164 -36.10 -0.25 1.50
CA VAL A 164 -34.87 -1.02 1.75
C VAL A 164 -33.65 -0.12 1.97
N VAL A 165 -33.64 1.08 1.38
CA VAL A 165 -32.62 2.12 1.63
C VAL A 165 -32.82 2.72 3.03
N SER A 166 -34.04 3.04 3.42
CA SER A 166 -34.36 3.51 4.78
C SER A 166 -33.99 2.48 5.84
N PHE A 167 -34.25 1.20 5.56
CA PHE A 167 -33.88 0.09 6.44
C PHE A 167 -32.38 -0.27 6.37
N LYS A 168 -31.59 0.39 5.51
CA LYS A 168 -30.14 0.17 5.31
C LYS A 168 -29.78 -1.26 4.89
N LEU A 169 -30.68 -1.95 4.18
CA LEU A 169 -30.37 -3.25 3.56
C LEU A 169 -29.60 -3.07 2.25
N ILE A 170 -30.00 -2.09 1.45
CA ILE A 170 -29.33 -1.72 0.21
C ILE A 170 -28.89 -0.27 0.34
N ASN A 171 -27.58 -0.04 0.21
CA ASN A 171 -27.02 1.30 0.06
C ASN A 171 -26.78 1.60 -1.42
N GLY A 172 -26.70 2.89 -1.77
CA GLY A 172 -26.18 3.31 -3.07
C GLY A 172 -24.69 3.01 -3.21
N TYR A 173 -24.20 3.14 -4.43
CA TYR A 173 -22.77 3.06 -4.72
C TYR A 173 -22.08 4.38 -4.35
N PRO A 174 -20.74 4.36 -4.12
CA PRO A 174 -19.98 5.57 -3.80
C PRO A 174 -19.99 6.64 -4.91
N ASP A 175 -20.42 6.31 -6.13
CA ASP A 175 -20.65 7.25 -7.24
C ASP A 175 -22.03 7.95 -7.15
N SER A 176 -22.71 7.86 -6.00
CA SER A 176 -24.03 8.40 -5.73
C SER A 176 -25.15 7.81 -6.59
N THR A 177 -24.97 6.62 -7.18
CA THR A 177 -26.00 5.91 -7.95
C THR A 177 -26.63 4.76 -7.17
N PHE A 178 -27.85 4.36 -7.55
CA PHE A 178 -28.50 3.13 -7.10
C PHE A 178 -28.30 1.97 -8.11
N LYS A 179 -28.12 2.25 -9.39
CA LYS A 179 -28.03 1.30 -10.51
C LYS A 179 -29.23 0.33 -10.58
N PRO A 180 -30.48 0.82 -10.71
CA PRO A 180 -31.69 0.00 -10.59
C PRO A 180 -31.77 -1.16 -11.59
N LEU A 181 -31.25 -0.97 -12.80
CA LEU A 181 -31.24 -1.99 -13.88
C LEU A 181 -29.97 -2.86 -13.88
N GLY A 182 -29.01 -2.60 -12.98
CA GLY A 182 -27.80 -3.40 -12.86
C GLY A 182 -28.09 -4.76 -12.24
N ASN A 183 -27.44 -5.80 -12.73
CA ASN A 183 -27.51 -7.15 -12.15
C ASN A 183 -26.75 -7.19 -10.82
N THR A 184 -27.23 -7.98 -9.87
CA THR A 184 -26.55 -8.15 -8.58
C THR A 184 -25.63 -9.37 -8.57
N THR A 185 -24.49 -9.24 -7.90
CA THR A 185 -23.58 -10.37 -7.70
C THR A 185 -24.01 -11.26 -6.54
N ARG A 186 -23.48 -12.50 -6.48
CA ARG A 186 -23.69 -13.40 -5.33
C ARG A 186 -23.16 -12.80 -4.03
N ALA A 187 -22.07 -12.04 -4.08
CA ALA A 187 -21.51 -11.33 -2.93
C ALA A 187 -22.42 -10.18 -2.45
N GLU A 188 -22.97 -9.38 -3.36
CA GLU A 188 -23.94 -8.33 -3.02
C GLU A 188 -25.21 -8.93 -2.41
N ALA A 189 -25.78 -9.95 -3.05
CA ALA A 189 -26.95 -10.68 -2.54
C ALA A 189 -26.70 -11.28 -1.14
N SER A 190 -25.51 -11.82 -0.91
CA SER A 190 -25.11 -12.34 0.39
C SER A 190 -25.03 -11.24 1.45
N THR A 191 -24.48 -10.10 1.09
CA THR A 191 -24.32 -8.97 2.01
C THR A 191 -25.66 -8.41 2.46
N VAL A 192 -26.62 -8.24 1.54
CA VAL A 192 -27.95 -7.73 1.90
C VAL A 192 -28.74 -8.72 2.76
N LEU A 193 -28.60 -10.04 2.51
CA LEU A 193 -29.25 -11.08 3.31
C LEU A 193 -28.60 -11.25 4.69
N TYR A 194 -27.28 -11.07 4.77
CA TYR A 194 -26.58 -11.00 6.05
C TYR A 194 -27.14 -9.86 6.91
N PHE A 195 -27.23 -8.65 6.37
CA PHE A 195 -27.78 -7.50 7.07
C PHE A 195 -29.28 -7.63 7.38
N TYR A 196 -30.01 -8.40 6.59
CA TYR A 196 -31.37 -8.79 6.93
C TYR A 196 -31.43 -9.64 8.22
N LEU A 197 -30.52 -10.62 8.35
CA LEU A 197 -30.41 -11.50 9.53
C LEU A 197 -29.74 -10.82 10.74
N LYS A 198 -28.86 -9.84 10.50
CA LYS A 198 -28.06 -9.13 11.48
C LYS A 198 -28.31 -7.62 11.39
N PRO A 199 -29.54 -7.16 11.66
CA PRO A 199 -29.89 -5.76 11.51
C PRO A 199 -29.08 -4.82 12.43
N GLU A 200 -28.58 -5.31 13.56
CA GLU A 200 -27.71 -4.60 14.49
C GLU A 200 -26.30 -4.33 13.94
N GLU A 201 -25.86 -5.10 12.95
CA GLU A 201 -24.56 -4.95 12.29
C GLU A 201 -24.64 -4.17 10.98
N LYS A 202 -25.85 -3.69 10.62
CA LYS A 202 -26.02 -2.77 9.51
C LYS A 202 -25.15 -1.54 9.73
N PRO A 203 -24.60 -0.92 8.68
CA PRO A 203 -23.94 0.37 8.80
C PRO A 203 -24.90 1.37 9.45
N VAL A 204 -24.69 1.66 10.74
CA VAL A 204 -25.48 2.66 11.46
C VAL A 204 -24.95 4.03 11.05
N ASP A 205 -25.84 4.99 10.84
CA ASP A 205 -25.50 6.41 10.82
C ASP A 205 -25.04 6.81 12.24
N LYS A 206 -23.83 6.41 12.63
CA LYS A 206 -23.17 6.98 13.80
C LYS A 206 -23.07 8.48 13.56
N PRO A 207 -23.23 9.32 14.59
CA PRO A 207 -22.86 10.72 14.47
C PRO A 207 -21.43 10.77 13.94
N ILE A 208 -21.24 11.40 12.78
CA ILE A 208 -19.91 11.52 12.18
C ILE A 208 -19.04 12.25 13.22
N GLU A 209 -18.03 11.55 13.73
CA GLU A 209 -17.05 12.19 14.59
C GLU A 209 -16.23 13.16 13.72
N ILE A 210 -16.27 14.45 14.04
CA ILE A 210 -15.54 15.48 13.33
C ILE A 210 -14.48 16.05 14.26
N GLY A 211 -13.29 16.31 13.73
CA GLY A 211 -12.22 16.98 14.44
C GLY A 211 -10.93 16.19 14.48
N LYS A 212 -9.92 16.77 15.14
CA LYS A 212 -8.57 16.24 15.20
C LYS A 212 -8.28 15.62 16.55
N GLU A 213 -7.83 14.37 16.54
CA GLU A 213 -7.41 13.61 17.71
C GLU A 213 -5.90 13.42 17.69
N TYR A 214 -5.22 13.65 18.82
CA TYR A 214 -3.77 13.60 18.92
C TYR A 214 -3.34 12.61 19.99
N ASN A 215 -2.98 11.40 19.57
CA ASN A 215 -2.61 10.30 20.44
C ASN A 215 -1.10 10.14 20.48
N LYS A 216 -0.57 9.87 21.68
CA LYS A 216 0.85 9.55 21.89
C LYS A 216 1.02 8.04 22.01
N VAL A 217 2.06 7.51 21.36
CA VAL A 217 2.45 6.09 21.42
C VAL A 217 3.85 5.99 22.00
N LEU A 218 3.96 5.40 23.19
CA LEU A 218 5.23 5.28 23.90
C LEU A 218 6.01 4.05 23.40
N TYR A 219 7.24 4.29 22.94
CA TYR A 219 8.22 3.26 22.60
C TYR A 219 9.28 3.18 23.71
N ASN A 220 9.41 2.01 24.34
CA ASN A 220 10.37 1.77 25.42
C ASN A 220 11.80 1.58 24.88
N LEU A 221 12.27 2.53 24.06
CA LEU A 221 13.59 2.57 23.44
C LEU A 221 14.25 3.90 23.77
N ASN A 222 15.56 3.91 23.99
CA ASN A 222 16.30 5.17 24.16
C ASN A 222 16.42 5.88 22.81
N PHE A 223 16.00 7.15 22.75
CA PHE A 223 16.00 7.94 21.52
C PHE A 223 17.38 7.98 20.83
N ALA A 224 18.45 8.18 21.58
CA ALA A 224 19.81 8.26 21.03
C ALA A 224 20.29 6.93 20.43
N ASP A 225 19.87 5.81 21.01
CA ASP A 225 20.18 4.48 20.48
C ASP A 225 19.44 4.25 19.15
N VAL A 226 18.16 4.65 19.05
CA VAL A 226 17.39 4.57 17.80
C VAL A 226 18.03 5.44 16.72
N VAL A 227 18.42 6.67 17.03
CA VAL A 227 19.15 7.55 16.09
C VAL A 227 20.44 6.89 15.62
N SER A 228 21.19 6.27 16.52
CA SER A 228 22.45 5.57 16.19
C SER A 228 22.22 4.36 15.29
N LEU A 229 21.21 3.54 15.57
CA LEU A 229 20.81 2.40 14.73
C LEU A 229 20.44 2.88 13.31
N GLN A 230 19.59 3.89 13.24
CA GLN A 230 19.12 4.45 11.98
C GLN A 230 20.24 5.08 11.16
N ALA A 231 21.10 5.90 11.79
CA ALA A 231 22.24 6.53 11.11
C ALA A 231 23.25 5.51 10.56
N ASN A 232 23.43 4.38 11.26
CA ASN A 232 24.31 3.29 10.82
C ASN A 232 23.68 2.41 9.73
N HIS A 233 22.38 2.52 9.48
CA HIS A 233 21.67 1.79 8.42
C HIS A 233 21.72 2.49 7.05
N SER A 234 22.71 3.36 6.85
CA SER A 234 22.93 4.13 5.61
C SER A 234 21.66 4.84 5.06
N PRO A 235 20.97 5.64 5.89
CA PRO A 235 19.84 6.44 5.41
C PRO A 235 20.35 7.50 4.43
N LYS A 236 19.49 7.99 3.55
CA LYS A 236 19.90 8.85 2.44
C LYS A 236 19.45 10.29 2.64
N GLU A 237 20.34 11.24 2.33
CA GLU A 237 20.06 12.68 2.37
C GLU A 237 19.24 13.11 1.16
N ASP A 238 19.48 12.47 0.01
CA ASP A 238 18.84 12.78 -1.25
C ASP A 238 17.86 11.69 -1.69
N GLY A 239 16.89 12.08 -2.51
CA GLY A 239 15.92 11.16 -3.11
C GLY A 239 16.53 10.20 -4.16
N GLY A 240 17.73 10.49 -4.67
CA GLY A 240 18.45 9.63 -5.62
C GLY A 240 19.22 8.49 -4.96
N GLY A 241 19.28 8.44 -3.63
CA GLY A 241 19.93 7.38 -2.88
C GLY A 241 21.47 7.42 -2.94
N ILE A 242 22.07 8.55 -3.31
CA ILE A 242 23.52 8.66 -3.54
C ILE A 242 24.27 8.96 -2.24
N PHE A 243 23.75 9.89 -1.44
CA PHE A 243 24.43 10.46 -0.30
C PHE A 243 23.87 9.92 1.01
N THR A 244 24.74 9.39 1.86
CA THR A 244 24.35 8.96 3.20
C THR A 244 24.12 10.18 4.11
N ALA A 245 22.96 10.22 4.77
CA ALA A 245 22.59 11.28 5.71
C ALA A 245 23.42 11.21 7.00
N SER A 246 23.72 12.37 7.58
CA SER A 246 24.37 12.47 8.89
C SER A 246 23.43 12.07 10.03
N ALA A 247 23.99 11.66 11.17
CA ALA A 247 23.22 11.35 12.37
C ALA A 247 22.35 12.55 12.83
N ALA A 248 22.85 13.78 12.72
CA ALA A 248 22.08 14.99 13.06
C ALA A 248 20.85 15.19 12.16
N LEU A 249 20.94 14.84 10.87
CA LEU A 249 19.80 14.92 9.96
C LEU A 249 18.78 13.81 10.25
N VAL A 250 19.27 12.60 10.54
CA VAL A 250 18.42 11.48 11.00
C VAL A 250 17.68 11.89 12.28
N GLU A 251 18.40 12.44 13.26
CA GLU A 251 17.83 12.92 14.52
C GLU A 251 16.73 13.95 14.30
N PHE A 252 16.95 14.92 13.41
CA PHE A 252 15.95 15.94 13.07
C PHE A 252 14.63 15.33 12.59
N TYR A 253 14.68 14.40 11.62
CA TYR A 253 13.47 13.81 11.05
C TYR A 253 12.85 12.70 11.91
N LEU A 254 13.66 12.07 12.77
CA LEU A 254 13.20 11.04 13.69
C LEU A 254 12.50 11.64 14.90
N ASN A 255 12.89 12.83 15.38
CA ASN A 255 12.30 13.50 16.54
C ASN A 255 10.90 14.05 16.25
N PRO A 256 9.82 13.46 16.81
CA PRO A 256 8.46 13.94 16.55
C PRO A 256 8.20 15.35 17.10
N ASN A 257 8.94 15.80 18.11
CA ASN A 257 8.78 17.14 18.70
C ASN A 257 9.20 18.28 17.75
N ASN A 258 9.92 17.98 16.66
CA ASN A 258 10.31 18.98 15.66
C ASN A 258 9.15 19.42 14.76
N PHE A 259 8.05 18.68 14.75
CA PHE A 259 6.92 18.92 13.85
C PHE A 259 5.75 19.48 14.66
N LYS A 260 5.27 20.66 14.27
CA LYS A 260 4.20 21.36 14.98
C LYS A 260 2.83 20.84 14.53
N LYS A 261 1.91 20.68 15.46
CA LYS A 261 0.50 20.36 15.15
C LYS A 261 -0.06 21.30 14.09
N ASP A 262 -0.94 20.75 13.25
CA ASP A 262 -1.63 21.44 12.16
C ASP A 262 -0.73 21.95 11.01
N THR A 263 0.56 21.59 10.98
CA THR A 263 1.41 21.81 9.80
C THR A 263 1.40 20.61 8.86
N LEU A 264 1.81 20.80 7.60
CA LEU A 264 1.83 19.75 6.59
C LEU A 264 2.71 18.57 7.01
N GLU A 265 3.84 18.83 7.67
CA GLU A 265 4.77 17.79 8.10
C GLU A 265 4.17 16.92 9.20
N TYR A 266 3.20 17.44 9.95
CA TYR A 266 2.54 16.70 11.03
C TYR A 266 1.66 15.56 10.50
N TYR A 267 1.23 15.62 9.23
CA TYR A 267 0.47 14.54 8.59
C TYR A 267 1.29 13.27 8.38
N GLN A 268 2.60 13.28 8.65
CA GLN A 268 3.37 12.04 8.73
C GLN A 268 2.88 11.11 9.87
N PHE A 269 2.22 11.68 10.88
CA PHE A 269 1.63 10.97 12.02
C PHE A 269 0.17 10.59 11.81
N LEU A 270 -0.42 10.91 10.65
CA LEU A 270 -1.81 10.56 10.35
C LEU A 270 -2.00 9.03 10.45
N LYS A 271 -3.01 8.59 11.17
CA LYS A 271 -3.41 7.19 11.24
C LYS A 271 -3.95 6.75 9.89
N LEU A 272 -3.26 5.79 9.28
CA LEU A 272 -3.59 5.26 7.96
C LEU A 272 -4.50 4.03 8.04
N SER A 273 -4.63 3.40 9.21
CA SER A 273 -5.46 2.20 9.42
C SER A 273 -6.91 2.51 9.81
N THR A 274 -7.46 3.62 9.30
CA THR A 274 -8.84 4.03 9.58
C THR A 274 -9.46 4.55 8.29
N PRO A 275 -10.63 4.04 7.87
CA PRO A 275 -11.36 4.62 6.76
C PRO A 275 -11.76 6.05 7.11
N VAL A 276 -11.81 6.91 6.11
CA VAL A 276 -12.25 8.29 6.30
C VAL A 276 -13.73 8.36 5.99
N GLU A 277 -14.55 8.55 7.03
CA GLU A 277 -15.98 8.76 6.89
C GLU A 277 -16.27 10.13 6.27
N ASN A 278 -17.43 10.26 5.61
CA ASN A 278 -17.92 11.54 5.06
C ASN A 278 -17.00 12.18 3.98
N LEU A 279 -16.30 11.35 3.19
CA LEU A 279 -15.63 11.82 1.98
C LEU A 279 -16.63 11.99 0.83
N ASP A 280 -16.51 13.12 0.12
CA ASP A 280 -17.30 13.40 -1.09
C ASP A 280 -16.47 13.07 -2.34
N ALA A 281 -16.87 12.00 -3.03
CA ALA A 281 -16.21 11.55 -4.25
C ALA A 281 -16.24 12.61 -5.37
N ALA A 282 -17.33 13.39 -5.49
CA ALA A 282 -17.46 14.42 -6.50
C ALA A 282 -16.48 15.57 -6.23
N VAL A 283 -16.37 16.00 -4.97
CA VAL A 283 -15.41 17.04 -4.56
C VAL A 283 -13.96 16.59 -4.80
N ILE A 284 -13.62 15.35 -4.44
CA ILE A 284 -12.27 14.80 -4.69
C ILE A 284 -12.00 14.72 -6.19
N ASN A 285 -12.95 14.22 -6.99
CA ASN A 285 -12.80 14.15 -8.44
C ASN A 285 -12.57 15.54 -9.05
N GLU A 286 -13.36 16.53 -8.64
CA GLU A 286 -13.25 17.90 -9.16
C GLU A 286 -11.94 18.58 -8.77
N LYS A 287 -11.55 18.48 -7.50
CA LYS A 287 -10.47 19.29 -6.92
C LYS A 287 -9.09 18.62 -6.90
N VAL A 288 -9.06 17.28 -6.93
CA VAL A 288 -7.82 16.51 -6.79
C VAL A 288 -7.52 15.70 -8.04
N LEU A 289 -8.49 14.93 -8.53
CA LEU A 289 -8.25 13.94 -9.59
C LEU A 289 -8.52 14.46 -11.01
N LYS A 290 -9.11 15.64 -11.17
CA LYS A 290 -9.33 16.28 -12.47
C LYS A 290 -8.00 16.50 -13.19
N GLY A 291 -7.93 16.01 -14.43
CA GLY A 291 -6.72 16.11 -15.27
C GLY A 291 -5.55 15.23 -14.82
N GLN A 292 -5.74 14.31 -13.86
CA GLN A 292 -4.69 13.38 -13.39
C GLN A 292 -4.69 12.07 -14.21
N GLY A 293 -4.85 12.18 -15.53
CA GLY A 293 -4.82 11.05 -16.46
C GLY A 293 -5.87 9.98 -16.13
N ILE A 294 -5.43 8.72 -16.06
CA ILE A 294 -6.31 7.56 -15.82
C ILE A 294 -6.95 7.55 -14.42
N LEU A 295 -6.47 8.39 -13.50
CA LEU A 295 -7.03 8.54 -12.17
C LEU A 295 -8.20 9.52 -12.12
N GLU A 296 -8.53 10.22 -13.21
CA GLU A 296 -9.69 11.09 -13.25
C GLU A 296 -10.99 10.30 -13.02
N ASN A 297 -11.91 10.85 -12.22
CA ASN A 297 -13.20 10.26 -11.85
C ASN A 297 -13.13 8.94 -11.06
N THR A 298 -11.99 8.59 -10.44
CA THR A 298 -11.84 7.33 -9.69
C THR A 298 -11.99 7.45 -8.17
N ALA A 299 -12.33 8.62 -7.62
CA ALA A 299 -12.43 8.84 -6.17
C ALA A 299 -13.33 7.82 -5.44
N ALA A 300 -14.44 7.41 -6.06
CA ALA A 300 -15.35 6.39 -5.55
C ALA A 300 -14.63 5.05 -5.27
N SER A 301 -13.71 4.64 -6.15
CA SER A 301 -12.94 3.41 -5.97
C SER A 301 -11.93 3.52 -4.84
N PHE A 302 -11.32 4.69 -4.63
CA PHE A 302 -10.40 4.91 -3.50
C PHE A 302 -11.14 4.92 -2.15
N ILE A 303 -12.32 5.53 -2.10
CA ILE A 303 -13.17 5.52 -0.90
C ILE A 303 -13.58 4.09 -0.57
N GLN A 304 -14.04 3.34 -1.57
CA GLN A 304 -14.41 1.93 -1.40
C GLN A 304 -13.21 1.09 -0.93
N ALA A 305 -12.05 1.24 -1.56
CA ALA A 305 -10.82 0.56 -1.16
C ALA A 305 -10.42 0.87 0.29
N GLY A 306 -10.60 2.13 0.72
CA GLY A 306 -10.35 2.54 2.10
C GLY A 306 -11.29 1.87 3.09
N ILE A 307 -12.57 1.72 2.74
CA ILE A 307 -13.56 1.01 3.55
C ILE A 307 -13.23 -0.50 3.60
N ASP A 308 -13.04 -1.13 2.45
CA ASP A 308 -12.85 -2.59 2.33
C ASP A 308 -11.57 -3.09 3.01
N HIS A 309 -10.54 -2.25 3.03
CA HIS A 309 -9.24 -2.62 3.58
C HIS A 309 -8.89 -1.89 4.87
N ASN A 310 -9.81 -1.11 5.44
CA ASN A 310 -9.57 -0.32 6.65
C ASN A 310 -8.32 0.58 6.49
N VAL A 311 -8.25 1.30 5.38
CA VAL A 311 -7.15 2.20 5.00
C VAL A 311 -7.68 3.61 4.76
N ASN A 312 -6.89 4.62 5.10
CA ASN A 312 -7.19 6.00 4.82
C ASN A 312 -7.22 6.25 3.29
N ALA A 313 -8.40 6.56 2.74
CA ALA A 313 -8.60 6.75 1.30
C ALA A 313 -7.84 7.96 0.72
N ILE A 314 -7.65 9.03 1.50
CA ILE A 314 -6.86 10.20 1.07
C ILE A 314 -5.39 9.82 0.91
N TYR A 315 -4.86 9.00 1.82
CA TYR A 315 -3.53 8.43 1.65
C TYR A 315 -3.43 7.54 0.41
N LEU A 316 -4.41 6.66 0.15
CA LEU A 316 -4.41 5.84 -1.07
C LEU A 316 -4.37 6.69 -2.35
N ILE A 317 -5.15 7.79 -2.40
CA ILE A 317 -5.15 8.74 -3.51
C ILE A 317 -3.78 9.40 -3.65
N SER A 318 -3.24 9.94 -2.55
CA SER A 318 -1.92 10.57 -2.51
C SER A 318 -0.83 9.63 -3.03
N HIS A 319 -0.85 8.38 -2.57
CA HIS A 319 0.11 7.36 -2.93
C HIS A 319 0.01 7.01 -4.41
N ALA A 320 -1.20 6.77 -4.93
CA ALA A 320 -1.41 6.50 -6.34
C ALA A 320 -0.96 7.67 -7.23
N LEU A 321 -1.26 8.92 -6.85
CA LEU A 321 -0.78 10.09 -7.59
C LEU A 321 0.74 10.17 -7.65
N HIS A 322 1.43 9.80 -6.57
CA HIS A 322 2.89 9.77 -6.52
C HIS A 322 3.46 8.67 -7.43
N GLU A 323 3.06 7.43 -7.22
CA GLU A 323 3.60 6.24 -7.91
C GLU A 323 3.34 6.27 -9.42
N THR A 324 2.21 6.84 -9.83
CA THR A 324 1.81 6.88 -11.24
C THR A 324 2.27 8.13 -11.98
N GLY A 325 2.98 9.03 -11.31
CA GLY A 325 3.34 10.34 -11.85
C GLY A 325 2.11 11.16 -12.25
N LYS A 326 1.06 11.16 -11.43
CA LYS A 326 -0.25 11.77 -11.69
C LYS A 326 -1.08 11.07 -12.78
N GLY A 327 -1.10 9.73 -12.74
CA GLY A 327 -1.94 8.88 -13.58
C GLY A 327 -1.51 8.77 -15.05
N VAL A 328 -0.26 9.15 -15.37
CA VAL A 328 0.26 9.13 -16.76
C VAL A 328 1.35 8.08 -16.99
N SER A 329 1.83 7.41 -15.93
CA SER A 329 2.83 6.35 -16.10
C SER A 329 2.28 5.21 -16.96
N LYS A 330 3.16 4.59 -17.77
CA LYS A 330 2.77 3.48 -18.68
C LYS A 330 2.10 2.33 -17.93
N LEU A 331 2.58 2.00 -16.73
CA LEU A 331 2.04 0.92 -15.91
C LEU A 331 0.64 1.25 -15.36
N ALA A 332 0.34 2.53 -15.12
CA ALA A 332 -0.97 3.00 -14.71
C ALA A 332 -1.95 3.13 -15.88
N SER A 333 -1.49 3.54 -17.07
CA SER A 333 -2.36 3.81 -18.23
C SER A 333 -2.94 2.56 -18.89
N GLY A 334 -2.47 1.36 -18.53
CA GLY A 334 -2.95 0.09 -19.06
C GLY A 334 -1.92 -0.62 -19.93
N ILE A 335 -1.69 -1.91 -19.67
CA ILE A 335 -0.81 -2.77 -20.46
C ILE A 335 -1.53 -4.08 -20.78
N GLU A 336 -1.54 -4.48 -22.04
CA GLU A 336 -2.07 -5.78 -22.46
C GLU A 336 -1.16 -6.92 -21.97
N VAL A 337 -1.79 -7.91 -21.34
CA VAL A 337 -1.16 -9.15 -20.87
C VAL A 337 -2.07 -10.30 -21.28
N GLY A 338 -1.50 -11.41 -21.74
CA GLY A 338 -2.23 -12.64 -22.08
C GLY A 338 -1.54 -13.87 -21.50
N LEU A 339 -2.17 -15.04 -21.64
CA LEU A 339 -1.63 -16.31 -21.21
C LEU A 339 -0.93 -17.02 -22.37
N ASP A 340 0.29 -17.52 -22.13
CA ASP A 340 0.94 -18.43 -23.07
C ASP A 340 0.31 -19.84 -23.03
N ALA A 341 0.78 -20.74 -23.90
CA ALA A 341 0.30 -22.12 -23.97
C ALA A 341 0.45 -22.91 -22.66
N SER A 342 1.28 -22.45 -21.73
CA SER A 342 1.46 -23.04 -20.39
C SER A 342 0.60 -22.39 -19.31
N GLY A 343 -0.25 -21.41 -19.66
CA GLY A 343 -1.10 -20.67 -18.74
C GLY A 343 -0.35 -19.61 -17.93
N VAL A 344 0.85 -19.19 -18.38
CA VAL A 344 1.64 -18.16 -17.69
C VAL A 344 1.35 -16.80 -18.31
N ALA A 345 1.04 -15.81 -17.46
CA ALA A 345 0.83 -14.44 -17.89
C ALA A 345 2.11 -13.84 -18.49
N LYS A 346 1.99 -13.27 -19.69
CA LYS A 346 3.06 -12.59 -20.45
C LYS A 346 2.56 -11.25 -20.96
N MET A 347 3.37 -10.21 -20.75
CA MET A 347 3.13 -8.92 -21.40
C MET A 347 3.05 -9.11 -22.93
N VAL A 348 2.02 -8.54 -23.54
CA VAL A 348 1.82 -8.61 -24.99
C VAL A 348 2.84 -7.72 -25.71
N THR A 349 3.40 -8.25 -26.78
CA THR A 349 4.32 -7.61 -27.71
C THR A 349 3.88 -7.97 -29.13
N ASP A 350 4.38 -7.24 -30.13
CA ASP A 350 4.09 -7.55 -31.54
C ASP A 350 4.55 -8.96 -31.95
N GLU A 351 5.60 -9.47 -31.29
CA GLU A 351 6.21 -10.77 -31.57
C GLU A 351 5.40 -11.95 -31.00
N ASN A 352 4.82 -11.79 -29.80
CA ASN A 352 4.16 -12.89 -29.10
C ASN A 352 2.63 -12.85 -29.16
N ARG A 353 2.00 -11.79 -29.69
CA ARG A 353 0.53 -11.61 -29.63
C ARG A 353 -0.24 -12.83 -30.15
N ASN A 354 0.19 -13.42 -31.26
CA ASN A 354 -0.49 -14.55 -31.89
C ASN A 354 -0.40 -15.84 -31.07
N ASP A 355 0.54 -15.93 -30.13
CA ASP A 355 0.77 -17.09 -29.26
C ASP A 355 0.05 -16.96 -27.91
N LEU A 356 -0.60 -15.82 -27.65
CA LEU A 356 -1.26 -15.52 -26.38
C LEU A 356 -2.79 -15.63 -26.50
N VAL A 357 -3.41 -16.14 -25.43
CA VAL A 357 -4.86 -16.21 -25.25
C VAL A 357 -5.31 -15.42 -24.03
N ASP A 358 -6.61 -15.18 -23.86
CA ASP A 358 -7.19 -14.39 -22.76
C ASP A 358 -6.50 -13.03 -22.53
N ILE A 359 -6.20 -12.32 -23.63
CA ILE A 359 -5.54 -11.01 -23.58
C ILE A 359 -6.46 -9.99 -22.91
N LYS A 360 -5.97 -9.36 -21.84
CA LYS A 360 -6.67 -8.30 -21.10
C LYS A 360 -5.75 -7.12 -20.86
N THR A 361 -6.32 -5.92 -20.82
CA THR A 361 -5.63 -4.74 -20.33
C THR A 361 -5.54 -4.80 -18.81
N THR A 362 -4.36 -4.55 -18.27
CA THR A 362 -4.08 -4.57 -16.83
C THR A 362 -3.63 -3.21 -16.34
N TYR A 363 -4.00 -2.85 -15.10
CA TYR A 363 -3.70 -1.57 -14.48
C TYR A 363 -2.97 -1.78 -13.16
N ASN A 364 -2.02 -0.89 -12.82
CA ASN A 364 -1.31 -0.95 -11.55
C ASN A 364 -0.93 0.46 -11.07
N PHE A 365 -1.53 0.91 -9.97
CA PHE A 365 -1.43 2.29 -9.48
C PHE A 365 -0.47 2.47 -8.30
N TYR A 366 0.11 1.39 -7.79
CA TYR A 366 0.98 1.40 -6.61
C TYR A 366 2.35 0.76 -6.89
N GLY A 367 2.68 0.52 -8.17
CA GLY A 367 3.96 -0.08 -8.56
C GLY A 367 4.16 -1.52 -8.07
N ILE A 368 3.10 -2.23 -7.69
CA ILE A 368 3.21 -3.53 -7.02
C ILE A 368 3.79 -4.58 -7.98
N GLY A 369 4.90 -5.21 -7.58
CA GLY A 369 5.60 -6.19 -8.40
C GLY A 369 6.49 -5.62 -9.50
N ALA A 370 6.56 -4.29 -9.65
CA ALA A 370 7.51 -3.63 -10.55
C ALA A 370 8.92 -3.67 -9.95
N LYS A 371 9.85 -4.37 -10.61
CA LYS A 371 11.25 -4.47 -10.16
C LYS A 371 12.17 -3.75 -11.15
N ASP A 372 13.25 -3.15 -10.65
CA ASP A 372 14.17 -2.29 -11.41
C ASP A 372 14.63 -2.84 -12.77
N ALA A 373 14.80 -4.16 -12.89
CA ALA A 373 15.25 -4.79 -14.12
C ALA A 373 14.24 -4.67 -15.29
N ASP A 374 12.94 -4.77 -15.00
CA ASP A 374 11.86 -4.66 -15.99
C ASP A 374 10.52 -4.31 -15.31
N PRO A 375 10.36 -3.07 -14.82
CA PRO A 375 9.25 -2.70 -13.95
C PRO A 375 7.89 -2.74 -14.68
N ILE A 376 7.87 -2.43 -15.98
CA ILE A 376 6.68 -2.39 -16.82
C ILE A 376 6.14 -3.81 -17.03
N LYS A 377 7.01 -4.74 -17.46
CA LYS A 377 6.63 -6.13 -17.69
C LYS A 377 6.22 -6.83 -16.40
N LEU A 378 7.07 -6.75 -15.37
CA LEU A 378 6.84 -7.49 -14.13
C LEU A 378 5.63 -6.93 -13.37
N GLY A 379 5.43 -5.62 -13.40
CA GLY A 379 4.27 -4.97 -12.79
C GLY A 379 2.95 -5.31 -13.50
N SER A 380 2.93 -5.38 -14.83
CA SER A 380 1.73 -5.74 -15.60
C SER A 380 1.39 -7.22 -15.51
N GLU A 381 2.38 -8.11 -15.60
CA GLU A 381 2.19 -9.55 -15.39
C GLU A 381 1.74 -9.86 -13.95
N ARG A 382 2.16 -9.07 -12.96
CA ARG A 382 1.62 -9.16 -11.59
C ARG A 382 0.15 -8.72 -11.56
N ALA A 383 -0.18 -7.57 -12.15
CA ALA A 383 -1.54 -7.06 -12.20
C ALA A 383 -2.52 -8.05 -12.84
N TYR A 384 -2.11 -8.75 -13.90
CA TYR A 384 -2.92 -9.80 -14.52
C TYR A 384 -3.27 -10.93 -13.54
N LYS A 385 -2.28 -11.41 -12.78
CA LYS A 385 -2.46 -12.50 -11.81
C LYS A 385 -3.41 -12.11 -10.66
N GLU A 386 -3.45 -10.83 -10.31
CA GLU A 386 -4.34 -10.30 -9.29
C GLU A 386 -5.73 -9.90 -9.84
N GLY A 387 -5.95 -10.04 -11.15
CA GLY A 387 -7.23 -9.74 -11.78
C GLY A 387 -7.51 -8.24 -11.98
N TRP A 388 -6.47 -7.39 -12.05
CA TRP A 388 -6.60 -5.94 -12.14
C TRP A 388 -6.93 -5.45 -13.55
N PHE A 389 -8.10 -5.83 -14.05
CA PHE A 389 -8.53 -5.58 -15.44
C PHE A 389 -9.31 -4.28 -15.62
N THR A 390 -9.65 -3.61 -14.52
CA THR A 390 -10.23 -2.26 -14.54
C THR A 390 -9.47 -1.34 -13.59
N THR A 391 -9.71 -0.03 -13.71
CA THR A 391 -9.18 0.94 -12.76
C THR A 391 -9.71 0.70 -11.35
N HIS A 392 -10.96 0.24 -11.22
CA HIS A 392 -11.54 -0.11 -9.92
C HIS A 392 -10.78 -1.27 -9.26
N ASP A 393 -10.59 -2.37 -9.99
CA ASP A 393 -9.92 -3.59 -9.48
C ASP A 393 -8.48 -3.29 -9.04
N ALA A 394 -7.76 -2.48 -9.81
CA ALA A 394 -6.39 -2.08 -9.50
C ALA A 394 -6.29 -1.18 -8.27
N ILE A 395 -7.25 -0.28 -8.05
CA ILE A 395 -7.30 0.59 -6.86
C ILE A 395 -7.59 -0.25 -5.62
N VAL A 396 -8.69 -1.02 -5.63
CA VAL A 396 -9.11 -1.83 -4.49
C VAL A 396 -8.07 -2.92 -4.19
N GLY A 397 -7.72 -3.70 -5.21
CA GLY A 397 -6.74 -4.77 -5.08
C GLY A 397 -5.35 -4.28 -4.69
N GLY A 398 -4.92 -3.11 -5.16
CA GLY A 398 -3.65 -2.51 -4.78
C GLY A 398 -3.61 -2.00 -3.33
N ALA A 399 -4.70 -1.41 -2.84
CA ALA A 399 -4.83 -0.97 -1.46
C ALA A 399 -4.66 -2.12 -0.44
N LYS A 400 -5.06 -3.34 -0.80
CA LYS A 400 -4.82 -4.55 0.00
C LYS A 400 -3.35 -4.80 0.29
N PHE A 401 -2.44 -4.51 -0.66
CA PHE A 401 -1.00 -4.71 -0.44
C PHE A 401 -0.46 -3.71 0.57
N VAL A 402 -0.86 -2.44 0.46
CA VAL A 402 -0.52 -1.42 1.45
C VAL A 402 -1.01 -1.80 2.85
N LYS A 403 -2.21 -2.39 2.92
CA LYS A 403 -2.78 -2.92 4.16
C LYS A 403 -1.93 -4.07 4.73
N VAL A 404 -1.66 -5.11 3.94
CA VAL A 404 -1.00 -6.34 4.40
C VAL A 404 0.49 -6.13 4.70
N ASP A 405 1.20 -5.41 3.84
CA ASP A 405 2.66 -5.29 3.91
C ASP A 405 3.12 -4.26 4.95
N TYR A 406 2.26 -3.29 5.31
CA TYR A 406 2.62 -2.20 6.24
C TYR A 406 1.64 -2.05 7.40
N ILE A 407 0.37 -1.75 7.12
CA ILE A 407 -0.60 -1.44 8.17
C ILE A 407 -0.80 -2.61 9.13
N ASP A 408 -0.93 -3.84 8.62
CA ASP A 408 -1.05 -5.07 9.43
C ASP A 408 0.25 -5.45 10.15
N GLN A 409 1.38 -4.89 9.72
CA GLN A 409 2.67 -5.02 10.42
C GLN A 409 2.82 -3.98 11.54
N GLY A 410 1.79 -3.18 11.83
CA GLY A 410 1.82 -2.10 12.82
C GLY A 410 2.35 -0.77 12.27
N GLN A 411 2.69 -0.69 10.98
CA GLN A 411 3.25 0.49 10.35
C GLN A 411 2.16 1.37 9.73
N ASP A 412 1.24 1.82 10.57
CA ASP A 412 0.01 2.51 10.19
C ASP A 412 0.09 4.05 10.25
N THR A 413 1.30 4.61 10.18
CA THR A 413 1.56 6.03 9.88
C THR A 413 2.76 6.13 8.93
N LEU A 414 2.88 7.20 8.14
CA LEU A 414 4.05 7.41 7.29
C LEU A 414 5.36 7.43 8.11
N TYR A 415 5.30 7.95 9.34
CA TYR A 415 6.42 7.88 10.28
C TYR A 415 6.82 6.44 10.57
N LYS A 416 5.86 5.58 10.94
CA LYS A 416 6.15 4.17 11.26
C LYS A 416 6.65 3.41 10.04
N MET A 417 6.09 3.67 8.86
CA MET A 417 6.59 3.10 7.59
C MET A 417 8.05 3.51 7.29
N LYS A 418 8.45 4.72 7.68
CA LYS A 418 9.82 5.22 7.44
C LYS A 418 10.82 4.76 8.48
N TRP A 419 10.43 4.73 9.75
CA TRP A 419 11.37 4.56 10.87
C TRP A 419 11.26 3.20 11.55
N ASP A 420 10.15 2.50 11.38
CA ASP A 420 9.87 1.21 12.02
C ASP A 420 10.17 1.22 13.54
N PRO A 421 9.49 2.06 14.32
CA PRO A 421 9.83 2.25 15.74
C PRO A 421 9.62 0.99 16.60
N ASP A 422 8.80 0.03 16.15
CA ASP A 422 8.62 -1.27 16.78
C ASP A 422 9.87 -2.16 16.59
N GLN A 423 10.51 -2.10 15.43
CA GLN A 423 11.74 -2.83 15.10
C GLN A 423 12.70 -1.95 14.26
N PRO A 424 13.41 -0.99 14.88
CA PRO A 424 14.20 0.00 14.13
C PRO A 424 15.12 -0.65 13.10
N THR A 425 15.05 -0.17 11.86
CA THR A 425 15.82 -0.62 10.68
C THR A 425 15.40 -1.94 10.03
N ASN A 426 14.34 -2.61 10.48
CA ASN A 426 13.92 -3.90 9.93
C ASN A 426 13.13 -3.77 8.62
N HIS A 427 11.96 -3.13 8.64
CA HIS A 427 11.08 -3.00 7.47
C HIS A 427 10.77 -1.53 7.19
N GLN A 428 11.55 -0.88 6.32
CA GLN A 428 11.38 0.54 6.00
C GLN A 428 10.98 0.74 4.54
N TYR A 429 9.95 1.57 4.32
CA TYR A 429 9.47 1.90 2.98
C TYR A 429 10.51 2.64 2.13
N ALA A 430 11.35 3.48 2.75
CA ALA A 430 12.29 4.33 2.03
C ALA A 430 13.59 4.61 2.80
N THR A 431 14.69 4.77 2.05
CA THR A 431 15.99 5.16 2.60
C THR A 431 16.13 6.67 2.82
N HIS A 432 15.44 7.49 2.02
CA HIS A 432 15.51 8.95 2.10
C HIS A 432 14.88 9.46 3.41
N VAL A 433 15.65 10.19 4.22
CA VAL A 433 15.23 10.65 5.56
C VAL A 433 14.00 11.55 5.55
N VAL A 434 13.78 12.29 4.45
CA VAL A 434 12.67 13.23 4.30
C VAL A 434 11.38 12.55 3.84
N TRP A 435 11.42 11.27 3.43
CA TRP A 435 10.33 10.62 2.71
C TRP A 435 8.96 10.79 3.38
N ALA A 436 8.85 10.50 4.68
CA ALA A 436 7.57 10.58 5.39
C ALA A 436 6.98 12.01 5.36
N VAL A 437 7.82 13.03 5.57
CA VAL A 437 7.41 14.44 5.52
C VAL A 437 7.04 14.86 4.09
N ALA A 438 7.81 14.41 3.09
CA ALA A 438 7.53 14.70 1.69
C ALA A 438 6.18 14.12 1.24
N GLN A 439 5.87 12.89 1.67
CA GLN A 439 4.57 12.25 1.37
C GLN A 439 3.42 12.92 2.15
N ALA A 440 3.66 13.33 3.40
CA ALA A 440 2.66 14.00 4.24
C ALA A 440 2.10 15.28 3.59
N LYS A 441 2.91 15.98 2.79
CA LYS A 441 2.48 17.17 2.05
C LYS A 441 1.28 16.89 1.14
N TYR A 442 1.33 15.81 0.36
CA TYR A 442 0.26 15.49 -0.58
C TYR A 442 -1.05 15.13 0.13
N ILE A 443 -0.94 14.38 1.24
CA ILE A 443 -2.08 14.08 2.12
C ILE A 443 -2.68 15.38 2.68
N TYR A 444 -1.85 16.25 3.25
CA TYR A 444 -2.27 17.56 3.78
C TYR A 444 -2.99 18.39 2.73
N ASP A 445 -2.42 18.51 1.52
CA ASP A 445 -2.97 19.29 0.43
C ASP A 445 -4.36 18.76 0.01
N ILE A 446 -4.54 17.44 -0.04
CA ILE A 446 -5.84 16.81 -0.34
C ILE A 446 -6.84 17.14 0.75
N TYR A 447 -6.52 16.91 2.03
CA TYR A 447 -7.40 17.23 3.16
C TYR A 447 -7.86 18.69 3.12
N LYS A 448 -6.94 19.62 2.83
CA LYS A 448 -7.25 21.05 2.75
C LYS A 448 -8.11 21.42 1.56
N VAL A 449 -7.80 20.93 0.36
CA VAL A 449 -8.54 21.33 -0.85
C VAL A 449 -9.96 20.78 -0.88
N THR A 450 -10.18 19.60 -0.29
CA THR A 450 -11.49 18.95 -0.17
C THR A 450 -12.29 19.42 1.04
N ASN A 451 -11.69 20.24 1.93
CA ASN A 451 -12.22 20.60 3.25
C ASN A 451 -12.42 19.41 4.19
N SER A 452 -11.80 18.26 3.89
CA SER A 452 -11.99 17.03 4.67
C SER A 452 -11.40 17.11 6.07
N ASP A 453 -10.46 18.04 6.35
CA ASP A 453 -9.94 18.22 7.71
C ASP A 453 -10.91 18.93 8.66
N GLU A 454 -11.99 19.51 8.13
CA GLU A 454 -13.08 20.13 8.88
C GLU A 454 -14.37 19.31 8.85
N THR A 455 -14.52 18.36 7.91
CA THR A 455 -15.75 17.58 7.73
C THR A 455 -15.62 16.10 8.13
N THR A 456 -14.44 15.67 8.56
CA THR A 456 -14.14 14.26 8.91
C THR A 456 -13.36 14.16 10.22
N LYS A 457 -13.25 12.94 10.76
CA LYS A 457 -12.32 12.63 11.85
C LYS A 457 -10.90 12.49 11.31
N VAL A 458 -9.94 13.16 11.96
CA VAL A 458 -8.52 13.05 11.63
C VAL A 458 -7.76 12.62 12.88
N VAL A 459 -7.22 11.40 12.88
CA VAL A 459 -6.50 10.84 14.03
C VAL A 459 -5.01 10.84 13.75
N PHE A 460 -4.22 11.35 14.69
CA PHE A 460 -2.76 11.32 14.64
C PHE A 460 -2.21 10.41 15.74
N GLU A 461 -1.22 9.58 15.39
CA GLU A 461 -0.42 8.80 16.33
C GLU A 461 1.03 9.24 16.31
N VAL A 462 1.44 9.89 17.40
CA VAL A 462 2.75 10.51 17.56
C VAL A 462 3.64 9.60 18.41
N PRO A 463 4.77 9.12 17.89
CA PRO A 463 5.72 8.34 18.67
C PRO A 463 6.37 9.17 19.76
N GLU A 464 6.71 8.53 20.87
CA GLU A 464 7.49 9.11 21.97
C GLU A 464 8.49 8.07 22.46
N TYR A 465 9.77 8.43 22.52
CA TYR A 465 10.85 7.55 22.98
C TYR A 465 11.36 7.98 24.35
N ASN A 466 12.02 7.06 25.06
CA ASN A 466 12.70 7.40 26.32
C ASN A 466 13.85 8.37 26.06
N PHE A 467 13.97 9.39 26.91
CA PHE A 467 15.01 10.42 26.84
C PHE A 467 15.04 11.21 25.51
N GLN A 468 13.89 11.30 24.82
CA GLN A 468 13.74 12.12 23.62
C GLN A 468 13.94 13.62 23.94
N PRO A 469 14.76 14.36 23.19
CA PRO A 469 14.95 15.78 23.40
C PRO A 469 13.71 16.58 23.00
N ALA A 470 13.54 17.75 23.64
CA ALA A 470 12.42 18.65 23.36
C ALA A 470 12.40 19.16 21.90
N SER A 471 13.56 19.24 21.26
CA SER A 471 13.72 19.45 19.82
C SER A 471 15.13 19.03 19.41
N SER A 472 15.31 18.78 18.12
CA SER A 472 16.61 18.54 17.49
C SER A 472 16.74 19.54 16.33
N PRO A 473 17.73 20.44 16.29
CA PRO A 473 17.79 21.48 15.28
C PRO A 473 18.08 20.92 13.88
N MET A 474 17.46 21.50 12.85
CA MET A 474 17.77 21.15 11.46
C MET A 474 19.25 21.48 11.18
N PRO A 475 20.08 20.52 10.78
CA PRO A 475 21.48 20.80 10.46
C PRO A 475 21.59 21.69 9.22
N THR A 476 22.63 22.53 9.20
CA THR A 476 23.02 23.30 8.01
C THR A 476 23.31 22.35 6.85
N LYS A 477 23.26 22.83 5.61
CA LYS A 477 23.48 21.97 4.43
C LYS A 477 24.80 21.21 4.50
N GLU A 478 25.84 21.85 5.02
CA GLU A 478 27.19 21.29 5.21
C GLU A 478 27.20 20.06 6.12
N ASN A 479 26.34 20.06 7.14
CA ASN A 479 26.29 19.06 8.20
C ASN A 479 25.23 17.97 7.97
N ARG A 480 24.60 17.93 6.80
CA ARG A 480 23.59 16.91 6.42
C ARG A 480 24.17 15.59 5.95
N TYR A 481 25.46 15.56 5.63
CA TYR A 481 26.12 14.44 4.98
C TYR A 481 26.99 13.68 5.97
N ALA A 482 26.83 12.35 6.04
CA ALA A 482 27.74 11.52 6.82
C ALA A 482 29.17 11.57 6.25
N ILE A 483 30.16 11.47 7.13
CA ILE A 483 31.56 11.28 6.74
C ILE A 483 31.88 9.80 6.95
N LEU A 484 31.84 9.02 5.88
CA LEU A 484 32.10 7.58 5.95
C LEU A 484 33.62 7.34 6.02
N PRO A 485 34.10 6.43 6.87
CA PRO A 485 35.53 6.23 7.10
C PRO A 485 36.21 5.35 6.03
N THR A 486 35.49 4.88 5.02
CA THR A 486 35.94 3.89 4.01
C THR A 486 37.32 4.22 3.42
N TYR A 487 37.57 5.50 3.14
CA TYR A 487 38.82 5.98 2.53
C TYR A 487 39.62 6.91 3.44
N SER A 488 39.30 6.95 4.74
CA SER A 488 40.02 7.76 5.72
C SER A 488 41.48 7.29 5.84
N GLY A 489 42.41 8.24 5.93
CA GLY A 489 43.85 7.96 5.90
C GLY A 489 44.43 7.87 4.48
N GLY A 490 43.60 8.05 3.45
CA GLY A 490 44.06 8.13 2.06
C GLY A 490 44.87 9.41 1.81
N ILE A 491 45.91 9.31 0.98
CA ILE A 491 46.70 10.43 0.50
C ILE A 491 46.30 10.68 -0.95
N GLY A 492 45.48 11.70 -1.18
CA GLY A 492 45.01 12.08 -2.51
C GLY A 492 45.97 13.03 -3.20
N GLN A 493 46.18 12.84 -4.50
CA GLN A 493 46.82 13.79 -5.39
C GLN A 493 45.82 14.22 -6.46
N LEU A 494 45.69 15.54 -6.67
CA LEU A 494 44.77 16.06 -7.66
C LEU A 494 45.24 15.78 -9.09
N THR A 495 44.33 15.29 -9.93
CA THR A 495 44.58 14.91 -11.33
C THR A 495 44.13 15.95 -12.34
N ALA A 496 43.51 17.03 -11.88
CA ALA A 496 43.08 18.17 -12.70
C ALA A 496 43.50 19.49 -12.05
N ASP A 497 43.56 20.55 -12.86
CA ASP A 497 43.82 21.90 -12.38
C ASP A 497 42.52 22.60 -11.96
N ASN A 498 42.61 23.62 -11.10
CA ASN A 498 41.48 24.42 -10.62
C ASN A 498 40.33 23.61 -9.98
N VAL A 499 40.66 22.53 -9.27
CA VAL A 499 39.69 21.64 -8.63
C VAL A 499 39.01 22.36 -7.47
N ASN A 500 37.67 22.40 -7.50
CA ASN A 500 36.89 23.04 -6.43
C ASN A 500 36.84 22.16 -5.18
N VAL A 501 37.26 22.72 -4.05
CA VAL A 501 36.99 22.17 -2.72
C VAL A 501 35.68 22.76 -2.22
N ARG A 502 34.71 21.92 -1.88
CA ARG A 502 33.33 22.34 -1.58
C ARG A 502 32.95 22.16 -0.12
N THR A 503 31.97 22.92 0.36
CA THR A 503 31.48 22.78 1.74
C THR A 503 30.64 21.52 1.95
N TYR A 504 29.91 21.06 0.93
CA TYR A 504 29.17 19.78 0.87
C TYR A 504 29.20 19.12 -0.52
N PRO A 505 29.02 17.79 -0.62
CA PRO A 505 28.94 17.10 -1.90
C PRO A 505 27.62 17.42 -2.62
N VAL A 506 27.63 17.36 -3.96
CA VAL A 506 26.46 17.71 -4.79
C VAL A 506 26.35 16.80 -6.01
N VAL A 507 25.13 16.56 -6.49
CA VAL A 507 24.90 15.82 -7.73
C VAL A 507 25.27 16.67 -8.96
N MET A 508 24.88 17.95 -8.95
CA MET A 508 25.16 18.92 -10.03
C MET A 508 26.10 20.03 -9.57
N ASN A 509 27.00 20.46 -10.46
CA ASN A 509 27.98 21.51 -10.17
C ASN A 509 27.28 22.86 -9.93
N SER A 510 27.37 23.39 -8.70
CA SER A 510 27.00 24.77 -8.38
C SER A 510 28.24 25.58 -7.99
N PRO A 511 28.51 26.76 -8.60
CA PRO A 511 29.62 27.63 -8.19
C PRO A 511 29.49 28.15 -6.76
N SER A 512 28.26 28.30 -6.25
CA SER A 512 27.97 28.91 -4.95
C SER A 512 28.42 28.09 -3.73
N ASN A 513 28.96 26.89 -3.96
CA ASN A 513 29.37 25.97 -2.89
C ASN A 513 30.88 25.71 -2.82
N SER A 514 31.68 26.51 -3.53
CA SER A 514 33.13 26.39 -3.54
C SER A 514 33.76 27.18 -2.40
N ILE A 515 34.64 26.54 -1.64
CA ILE A 515 35.47 27.16 -0.60
C ILE A 515 36.69 27.80 -1.26
N LEU A 516 37.37 27.02 -2.11
CA LEU A 516 38.60 27.40 -2.79
C LEU A 516 38.86 26.49 -4.00
N LYS A 517 39.87 26.84 -4.78
CA LYS A 517 40.38 26.02 -5.89
C LYS A 517 41.81 25.59 -5.63
N LEU A 518 42.10 24.32 -5.88
CA LEU A 518 43.44 23.75 -5.74
C LEU A 518 44.06 23.45 -7.11
N PRO A 519 45.36 23.69 -7.29
CA PRO A 519 46.05 23.42 -8.53
C PRO A 519 46.30 21.92 -8.74
N LEU A 520 46.55 21.55 -10.00
CA LEU A 520 46.99 20.20 -10.39
C LEU A 520 48.17 19.71 -9.50
N ASN A 521 48.20 18.41 -9.20
CA ASN A 521 49.22 17.74 -8.37
C ASN A 521 49.24 18.11 -6.88
N THR A 522 48.35 18.98 -6.40
CA THR A 522 48.21 19.25 -4.95
C THR A 522 47.91 17.96 -4.19
N GLN A 523 48.58 17.75 -3.06
CA GLN A 523 48.28 16.63 -2.16
C GLN A 523 47.26 17.06 -1.09
N VAL A 524 46.34 16.15 -0.78
CA VAL A 524 45.31 16.33 0.25
C VAL A 524 45.16 15.05 1.06
N ASN A 525 44.85 15.19 2.34
CA ASN A 525 44.53 14.05 3.20
C ASN A 525 43.04 13.73 3.07
N ILE A 526 42.71 12.51 2.67
CA ILE A 526 41.34 12.01 2.63
C ILE A 526 40.95 11.59 4.04
N ILE A 527 39.95 12.26 4.60
CA ILE A 527 39.46 12.03 5.96
C ILE A 527 38.12 11.27 5.99
N GLY A 528 37.49 11.09 4.83
CA GLY A 528 36.33 10.23 4.65
C GLY A 528 35.71 10.37 3.27
N ASN A 529 34.50 9.85 3.10
CA ASN A 529 33.79 9.87 1.83
C ASN A 529 32.27 9.87 1.98
N ASN A 530 31.58 10.21 0.89
CA ASN A 530 30.13 10.07 0.77
C ASN A 530 29.74 10.10 -0.70
N GLY A 531 29.08 9.05 -1.20
CA GLY A 531 28.88 8.84 -2.63
C GLY A 531 30.21 8.92 -3.40
N ASN A 532 30.21 9.63 -4.52
CA ASN A 532 31.39 9.84 -5.38
C ASN A 532 32.29 11.02 -4.94
N TRP A 533 32.30 11.34 -3.65
CA TRP A 533 33.06 12.46 -3.12
C TRP A 533 33.96 12.02 -1.97
N TYR A 534 35.19 12.54 -1.96
CA TYR A 534 36.08 12.47 -0.83
C TYR A 534 35.91 13.73 0.04
N ARG A 535 35.79 13.52 1.34
CA ARG A 535 36.05 14.58 2.33
C ARG A 535 37.55 14.64 2.52
N VAL A 536 38.12 15.83 2.34
CA VAL A 536 39.56 16.05 2.37
C VAL A 536 39.95 17.15 3.35
N LYS A 537 41.20 17.12 3.77
CA LYS A 537 41.88 18.18 4.53
C LYS A 537 43.15 18.59 3.78
N THR A 538 43.29 19.88 3.49
CA THR A 538 44.48 20.45 2.86
C THR A 538 45.64 20.53 3.85
N GLU A 539 46.86 20.75 3.34
CA GLU A 539 48.05 20.99 4.18
C GLU A 539 47.87 22.20 5.12
N LEU A 540 47.12 23.22 4.68
CA LEU A 540 46.77 24.40 5.48
C LEU A 540 45.63 24.14 6.48
N GLY A 541 45.18 22.88 6.60
CA GLY A 541 44.16 22.46 7.55
C GLY A 541 42.72 22.74 7.15
N GLN A 542 42.48 23.26 5.94
CA GLN A 542 41.13 23.53 5.45
C GLN A 542 40.44 22.24 4.99
N GLU A 543 39.18 22.06 5.37
CA GLU A 543 38.44 20.85 5.05
C GLU A 543 37.31 21.11 4.06
N GLY A 544 37.06 20.14 3.18
CA GLY A 544 35.98 20.23 2.20
C GLY A 544 35.81 18.95 1.39
N TRP A 545 35.00 19.01 0.35
CA TRP A 545 34.64 17.88 -0.50
C TRP A 545 35.20 18.07 -1.91
N ILE A 546 35.80 17.02 -2.45
CA ILE A 546 36.29 16.94 -3.83
C ILE A 546 35.69 15.70 -4.49
N ARG A 547 35.32 15.78 -5.77
CA ARG A 547 34.86 14.60 -6.51
C ARG A 547 36.01 13.60 -6.66
N ASN A 548 35.72 12.32 -6.46
CA ASN A 548 36.74 11.27 -6.49
C ASN A 548 37.45 11.12 -7.85
N ASP A 549 36.78 11.44 -8.95
CA ASP A 549 37.33 11.46 -10.32
C ASP A 549 38.50 12.44 -10.52
N ASN A 550 38.62 13.45 -9.65
CA ASN A 550 39.70 14.43 -9.65
C ASN A 550 40.87 14.07 -8.72
N VAL A 551 40.85 12.88 -8.09
CA VAL A 551 41.81 12.50 -7.06
C VAL A 551 42.38 11.09 -7.30
N LYS A 552 43.70 11.02 -7.53
CA LYS A 552 44.47 9.76 -7.48
C LYS A 552 44.86 9.48 -6.04
N VAL A 553 44.50 8.32 -5.50
CA VAL A 553 44.86 7.93 -4.12
C VAL A 553 46.22 7.22 -4.13
N LEU A 554 47.26 7.89 -3.63
CA LEU A 554 48.66 7.46 -3.73
C LEU A 554 48.97 6.21 -2.91
N ASN A 555 48.40 6.10 -1.71
CA ASN A 555 48.46 4.90 -0.86
C ASN A 555 47.26 3.96 -1.11
N GLY A 556 46.59 4.09 -2.25
CA GLY A 556 45.49 3.21 -2.63
C GLY A 556 45.99 1.83 -3.09
N LEU A 557 45.28 0.78 -2.73
CA LEU A 557 45.51 -0.59 -3.21
C LEU A 557 44.21 -1.10 -3.83
N TYR A 558 44.24 -1.49 -5.10
CA TYR A 558 43.07 -2.00 -5.81
C TYR A 558 43.00 -3.51 -5.70
N VAL A 559 41.83 -4.02 -5.31
CA VAL A 559 41.55 -5.46 -5.36
C VAL A 559 41.55 -5.89 -6.83
N ILE A 560 42.32 -6.92 -7.16
CA ILE A 560 42.41 -7.43 -8.53
C ILE A 560 41.05 -7.97 -9.01
N ASP A 561 40.91 -8.14 -10.33
CA ASP A 561 39.72 -8.77 -10.89
C ASP A 561 39.71 -10.26 -10.53
N MET A 562 38.74 -10.69 -9.73
CA MET A 562 38.63 -12.06 -9.24
C MET A 562 37.18 -12.44 -8.92
N ASN A 563 36.87 -13.73 -9.05
CA ASN A 563 35.53 -14.28 -8.78
C ASN A 563 35.21 -14.42 -7.28
N THR A 564 36.12 -14.02 -6.40
CA THR A 564 36.00 -14.08 -4.94
C THR A 564 36.10 -12.69 -4.30
N LYS A 565 35.94 -12.60 -2.98
CA LYS A 565 36.15 -11.35 -2.22
C LYS A 565 37.50 -11.35 -1.51
N LEU A 566 38.16 -10.19 -1.46
CA LEU A 566 39.35 -10.00 -0.64
C LEU A 566 38.94 -10.02 0.82
N ARG A 567 39.62 -10.83 1.63
CA ARG A 567 39.44 -10.86 3.08
C ARG A 567 40.52 -10.03 3.75
N VAL A 568 40.14 -8.89 4.29
CA VAL A 568 40.99 -8.10 5.19
C VAL A 568 40.90 -8.71 6.59
N ARG A 569 42.05 -8.96 7.19
CA ARG A 569 42.17 -9.76 8.42
C ARG A 569 42.79 -8.98 9.56
N SER A 570 42.57 -9.44 10.79
CA SER A 570 43.11 -8.79 12.00
C SER A 570 44.62 -8.95 12.12
N GLU A 571 45.16 -10.07 11.63
CA GLU A 571 46.59 -10.39 11.65
C GLU A 571 47.04 -10.89 10.27
N PRO A 572 48.35 -10.80 9.91
CA PRO A 572 48.89 -11.17 8.60
C PRO A 572 49.00 -12.70 8.43
N ASN A 573 47.87 -13.41 8.54
CA ASN A 573 47.76 -14.85 8.33
C ASN A 573 46.33 -15.24 7.93
N THR A 574 46.16 -16.43 7.35
CA THR A 574 44.87 -16.90 6.81
C THR A 574 43.89 -17.44 7.87
N SER A 575 44.35 -17.66 9.11
CA SER A 575 43.54 -18.19 10.22
C SER A 575 42.91 -17.10 11.09
N SER A 576 43.39 -15.86 11.00
CA SER A 576 42.94 -14.76 11.84
C SER A 576 41.56 -14.24 11.45
N LYS A 577 40.93 -13.50 12.37
CA LYS A 577 39.58 -12.96 12.21
C LYS A 577 39.49 -12.11 10.94
N ILE A 578 38.47 -12.36 10.12
CA ILE A 578 38.12 -11.50 9.00
C ILE A 578 37.48 -10.22 9.56
N LEU A 579 38.08 -9.08 9.26
CA LEU A 579 37.57 -7.76 9.61
C LEU A 579 36.57 -7.25 8.57
N LYS A 580 36.86 -7.48 7.28
CA LYS A 580 36.04 -7.02 6.15
C LYS A 580 36.24 -7.92 4.94
N GLU A 581 35.18 -8.09 4.15
CA GLU A 581 35.28 -8.64 2.80
C GLU A 581 35.05 -7.53 1.77
N LEU A 582 35.93 -7.43 0.78
CA LEU A 582 35.89 -6.42 -0.27
C LEU A 582 35.71 -7.09 -1.64
N PRO A 583 34.77 -6.62 -2.49
CA PRO A 583 34.63 -7.15 -3.85
C PRO A 583 35.83 -6.80 -4.74
N ALA A 584 35.97 -7.50 -5.86
CA ALA A 584 36.93 -7.17 -6.90
C ALA A 584 36.83 -5.69 -7.31
N LYS A 585 37.95 -5.10 -7.73
CA LYS A 585 38.07 -3.68 -8.14
C LYS A 585 37.84 -2.65 -7.03
N SER A 586 37.59 -3.07 -5.79
CA SER A 586 37.51 -2.15 -4.66
C SER A 586 38.85 -1.46 -4.41
N LEU A 587 38.79 -0.21 -3.97
CA LEU A 587 39.95 0.50 -3.44
C LEU A 587 40.02 0.27 -1.92
N VAL A 588 41.20 -0.08 -1.40
CA VAL A 588 41.50 -0.10 0.04
C VAL A 588 42.71 0.80 0.32
N ILE A 589 42.73 1.46 1.47
CA ILE A 589 43.82 2.37 1.82
C ILE A 589 44.94 1.57 2.48
N GLY A 590 46.15 1.61 1.92
CA GLY A 590 47.35 1.06 2.53
C GLY A 590 47.95 2.00 3.58
N VAL A 591 48.58 1.40 4.59
CA VAL A 591 49.33 2.16 5.60
C VAL A 591 50.73 2.45 5.08
N PHE A 592 51.16 3.70 5.18
CA PHE A 592 52.54 4.12 4.87
C PHE A 592 53.37 4.26 6.14
N ASP A 593 54.65 3.90 6.05
CA ASP A 593 55.67 4.24 7.04
C ASP A 593 56.12 5.70 6.91
N GLU A 594 57.04 6.14 7.77
CA GLU A 594 57.61 7.50 7.75
C GLU A 594 58.31 7.85 6.42
N ASN A 595 58.73 6.84 5.65
CA ASN A 595 59.41 6.98 4.36
C ASN A 595 58.44 6.86 3.17
N LYS A 596 57.12 6.82 3.41
CA LYS A 596 56.06 6.64 2.39
C LYS A 596 56.12 5.30 1.66
N ASN A 597 56.65 4.26 2.29
CA ASN A 597 56.55 2.89 1.80
C ASN A 597 55.35 2.18 2.45
N PHE A 598 54.73 1.27 1.71
CA PHE A 598 53.69 0.40 2.30
C PHE A 598 54.26 -0.42 3.45
N VAL A 599 53.58 -0.38 4.60
CA VAL A 599 53.88 -1.25 5.75
C VAL A 599 53.50 -2.68 5.38
N LYS A 600 54.45 -3.60 5.53
CA LYS A 600 54.28 -5.02 5.19
C LYS A 600 54.80 -5.96 6.27
N ASN A 601 54.26 -7.18 6.29
CA ASN A 601 54.78 -8.32 7.01
C ASN A 601 54.75 -9.54 6.08
N GLY A 602 55.90 -9.90 5.52
CA GLY A 602 55.97 -10.83 4.38
C GLY A 602 55.14 -10.32 3.21
N ASP A 603 54.29 -11.18 2.66
CA ASP A 603 53.39 -10.85 1.53
C ASP A 603 52.12 -10.11 1.95
N TRP A 604 51.97 -9.78 3.24
CA TRP A 604 50.80 -9.06 3.74
C TRP A 604 51.04 -7.57 3.82
N TYR A 605 50.11 -6.79 3.27
CA TYR A 605 50.08 -5.34 3.35
C TYR A 605 49.18 -4.92 4.50
N GLN A 606 49.64 -3.97 5.30
CA GLN A 606 48.80 -3.34 6.30
C GLN A 606 47.88 -2.32 5.62
N VAL A 607 46.58 -2.39 5.93
CA VAL A 607 45.53 -1.60 5.30
C VAL A 607 44.57 -1.00 6.33
N LEU A 608 43.82 0.02 5.94
CA LEU A 608 42.75 0.63 6.71
C LEU A 608 41.39 0.21 6.15
N VAL A 609 40.52 -0.29 7.03
CA VAL A 609 39.12 -0.62 6.74
C VAL A 609 38.24 -0.12 7.86
N ASP A 610 37.22 0.68 7.52
CA ASP A 610 36.26 1.25 8.47
C ASP A 610 36.94 1.94 9.68
N GLY A 611 38.04 2.66 9.43
CA GLY A 611 38.83 3.38 10.45
C GLY A 611 39.73 2.49 11.33
N LYS A 612 39.86 1.19 11.02
CA LYS A 612 40.70 0.23 11.76
C LYS A 612 41.79 -0.33 10.87
N THR A 613 42.91 -0.69 11.50
CA THR A 613 44.03 -1.36 10.84
C THR A 613 43.76 -2.86 10.67
N GLY A 614 44.10 -3.39 9.51
CA GLY A 614 44.05 -4.81 9.18
C GLY A 614 45.11 -5.20 8.16
N TRP A 615 45.03 -6.43 7.65
CA TRP A 615 46.02 -7.02 6.75
C TRP A 615 45.36 -7.64 5.53
N ALA A 616 45.90 -7.35 4.35
CA ALA A 616 45.47 -7.90 3.06
C ALA A 616 46.66 -8.59 2.37
N HIS A 617 46.43 -9.76 1.79
CA HIS A 617 47.49 -10.51 1.11
C HIS A 617 47.79 -9.90 -0.27
N GLY A 618 49.09 -9.73 -0.58
CA GLY A 618 49.61 -9.04 -1.75
C GLY A 618 49.15 -9.60 -3.09
N ASP A 619 48.93 -10.91 -3.18
CA ASP A 619 48.44 -11.57 -4.41
C ASP A 619 47.09 -11.04 -4.91
N TYR A 620 46.30 -10.42 -4.03
CA TYR A 620 44.95 -9.98 -4.36
C TYR A 620 44.82 -8.47 -4.47
N ILE A 621 45.91 -7.72 -4.34
CA ILE A 621 45.92 -6.26 -4.36
C ILE A 621 47.07 -5.72 -5.20
N VAL A 622 46.80 -4.64 -5.92
CA VAL A 622 47.80 -3.95 -6.72
C VAL A 622 47.83 -2.45 -6.38
N PRO A 623 49.01 -1.84 -6.23
CA PRO A 623 49.14 -0.40 -6.14
C PRO A 623 48.56 0.30 -7.38
N PRO A 624 48.28 1.61 -7.32
CA PRO A 624 47.80 2.36 -8.47
C PRO A 624 48.87 2.30 -9.56
N ALA A 625 48.48 2.13 -10.83
CA ALA A 625 49.41 2.24 -11.94
C ALA A 625 50.14 3.60 -11.86
N LYS A 626 51.47 3.57 -12.05
CA LYS A 626 52.32 4.76 -11.93
C LYS A 626 51.86 5.88 -12.85
#